data_AF-A0A432VM06-F1
#
_entry.id   AF-A0A432VM06-F1
#
_cell.length_a   1.000
_cell.length_b   1.000
_cell.length_c   1.000
_cell.angle_alpha   90.00
_cell.angle_beta   90.00
_cell.angle_gamma   90.00
#
_symmetry.space_group_name_H-M   'P 1'
#
loop_
_entity.id
_entity.type
_entity.pdbx_description
1 polymer ?
#
loop_
_entity_poly.entity_id
_entity_poly.type
_entity_poly.pdbx_seq_one_letter_code
_entity_poly.pdbx_strand_id
1 'polypeptide(L)'
;MRPFLIGVFALGLAGPAFAQDRAPQPPAVDAQQLGSALSTPLVQEGLAATVDEFADALLQTHVGPLAHYADPRANVRPDNTLGDLAARSNPNYRRDLHESARGAIAATGRAMQDVASMSAELKRTSDRIHHLLDQTRAEMESLR
;
A
#
# COMPACT_ATOMS: atom_id res chain seq x y z
N MET A 1 -4.75 29.27 20.41
CA MET A 1 -3.28 29.14 20.16
C MET A 1 -2.99 27.65 20.03
N ARG A 2 -3.00 27.14 18.78
CA ARG A 2 -1.86 26.58 18.02
C ARG A 2 -1.26 25.28 18.58
N PRO A 3 -0.92 24.33 17.69
CA PRO A 3 -1.05 22.89 17.92
C PRO A 3 0.28 22.22 18.28
N PHE A 4 0.23 21.23 19.18
CA PHE A 4 1.37 20.39 19.52
C PHE A 4 1.52 19.24 18.51
N LEU A 5 2.45 19.46 17.58
CA LEU A 5 3.53 18.54 17.20
C LEU A 5 3.15 17.07 16.92
N ILE A 6 2.79 16.84 15.66
CA ILE A 6 3.12 15.63 14.90
C ILE A 6 4.63 15.63 14.65
N GLY A 7 5.32 14.55 15.02
CA GLY A 7 6.69 14.30 14.56
C GLY A 7 7.54 13.55 15.57
N VAL A 8 7.86 12.30 15.26
CA VAL A 8 9.16 11.62 15.39
C VAL A 8 8.89 10.11 15.31
N PHE A 9 8.89 9.58 14.09
CA PHE A 9 9.23 8.17 13.84
C PHE A 9 10.08 8.10 12.57
N ALA A 10 11.14 8.89 12.56
CA ALA A 10 12.16 8.93 11.51
C ALA A 10 13.54 8.79 12.17
N LEU A 11 13.78 7.67 12.85
CA LEU A 11 15.11 7.31 13.33
C LEU A 11 15.36 5.84 12.95
N GLY A 12 16.16 5.63 11.91
CA GLY A 12 16.54 4.27 11.50
C GLY A 12 17.46 4.16 10.28
N LEU A 13 17.74 5.23 9.53
CA LEU A 13 18.62 5.18 8.35
C LEU A 13 19.87 6.06 8.51
N ALA A 14 20.59 5.87 9.62
CA ALA A 14 21.92 6.46 9.81
C ALA A 14 22.92 5.37 10.25
N GLY A 15 23.23 4.46 9.33
CA GLY A 15 24.48 3.69 9.32
C GLY A 15 25.37 4.22 8.18
N PRO A 16 26.70 4.31 8.38
CA PRO A 16 27.53 5.30 7.68
C PRO A 16 27.77 4.93 6.21
N ALA A 17 27.68 5.97 5.38
CA ALA A 17 28.24 5.99 4.04
C ALA A 17 29.76 5.80 4.10
N PHE A 18 30.24 4.58 3.90
CA PHE A 18 31.61 4.30 3.46
C PHE A 18 31.62 3.11 2.51
N ALA A 19 31.93 3.41 1.24
CA ALA A 19 32.60 2.52 0.29
C ALA A 19 32.03 1.10 0.12
N GLN A 20 31.00 0.96 -0.72
CA GLN A 20 30.89 -0.24 -1.56
C GLN A 20 30.92 0.22 -3.01
N ASP A 21 31.99 -0.18 -3.69
CA ASP A 21 32.14 -0.18 -5.14
C ASP A 21 30.80 -0.47 -5.81
N ARG A 22 30.35 0.48 -6.63
CA ARG A 22 29.26 0.39 -7.61
C ARG A 22 28.47 -0.93 -7.53
N ALA A 23 27.58 -1.02 -6.53
CA ALA A 23 26.54 -2.02 -6.54
C ALA A 23 25.82 -1.90 -7.90
N PRO A 24 25.46 -3.01 -8.57
CA PRO A 24 24.56 -2.94 -9.71
C PRO A 24 23.36 -2.11 -9.25
N GLN A 25 23.03 -1.06 -10.01
CA GLN A 25 21.80 -0.34 -9.78
C GLN A 25 20.70 -1.40 -9.66
N PRO A 26 19.90 -1.43 -8.58
CA PRO A 26 18.78 -2.35 -8.52
C PRO A 26 18.00 -2.16 -9.82
N PRO A 27 17.61 -3.25 -10.51
CA PRO A 27 16.89 -3.12 -11.76
C PRO A 27 15.75 -2.14 -11.51
N ALA A 28 15.67 -1.10 -12.35
CA ALA A 28 14.64 -0.09 -12.23
C ALA A 28 13.30 -0.84 -12.18
N VAL A 29 12.72 -0.93 -10.99
CA VAL A 29 11.47 -1.64 -10.78
C VAL A 29 10.46 -0.84 -11.58
N ASP A 30 10.09 -1.37 -12.74
CA ASP A 30 9.13 -0.75 -13.62
C ASP A 30 7.81 -0.68 -12.84
N ALA A 31 7.43 0.53 -12.44
CA ALA A 31 6.20 0.78 -11.71
C ALA A 31 4.98 0.24 -12.49
N GLN A 32 5.09 0.13 -13.81
CA GLN A 32 4.08 -0.49 -14.65
C GLN A 32 4.01 -2.00 -14.42
N GLN A 33 5.14 -2.71 -14.42
CA GLN A 33 5.19 -4.14 -14.11
C GLN A 33 4.75 -4.43 -12.68
N LEU A 34 5.18 -3.60 -11.72
CA LEU A 34 4.78 -3.73 -10.33
C LEU A 34 3.27 -3.50 -10.16
N GLY A 35 2.74 -2.45 -10.77
CA GLY A 35 1.29 -2.18 -10.77
C GLY A 35 0.48 -3.29 -11.43
N SER A 36 1.00 -3.89 -12.50
CA SER A 36 0.36 -5.02 -13.21
C SER A 36 0.39 -6.30 -12.38
N ALA A 37 1.49 -6.56 -11.66
CA ALA A 37 1.60 -7.70 -10.76
C ALA A 37 0.65 -7.55 -9.56
N LEU A 38 0.58 -6.34 -8.98
CA LEU A 38 -0.30 -6.02 -7.85
C LEU A 38 -1.78 -5.92 -8.24
N SER A 39 -2.09 -5.72 -9.53
CA SER A 39 -3.47 -5.73 -10.03
C SER A 39 -4.00 -7.13 -10.35
N THR A 40 -3.18 -8.17 -10.23
CA THR A 40 -3.59 -9.54 -10.52
C THR A 40 -4.56 -10.05 -9.43
N PRO A 41 -5.73 -10.64 -9.80
CA PRO A 41 -6.72 -11.13 -8.84
C PRO A 41 -6.13 -12.07 -7.78
N LEU A 42 -5.23 -12.95 -8.19
CA LEU A 42 -4.55 -13.90 -7.29
C LEU A 42 -3.71 -13.20 -6.22
N VAL A 43 -3.05 -12.09 -6.56
CA VAL A 43 -2.23 -11.31 -5.61
C VAL A 43 -3.14 -10.50 -4.68
N GLN A 44 -4.25 -9.97 -5.20
CA GLN A 44 -5.24 -9.25 -4.38
C GLN A 44 -5.95 -10.16 -3.38
N GLU A 45 -6.31 -11.38 -3.80
CA GLU A 45 -6.89 -12.41 -2.91
C GLU A 45 -5.88 -12.87 -1.86
N GLY A 46 -4.62 -13.08 -2.26
CA GLY A 46 -3.54 -13.41 -1.33
C GLY A 46 -3.31 -12.31 -0.29
N LEU A 47 -3.24 -11.05 -0.73
CA LEU A 47 -3.07 -9.91 0.17
C LEU A 47 -4.26 -9.76 1.11
N ALA A 48 -5.49 -9.95 0.62
CA ALA A 48 -6.69 -9.92 1.46
C ALA A 48 -6.63 -11.00 2.56
N ALA A 49 -6.21 -12.23 2.22
CA ALA A 49 -6.06 -13.31 3.19
C ALA A 49 -4.97 -12.99 4.24
N THR A 50 -3.83 -12.42 3.83
CA THR A 50 -2.76 -12.05 4.77
C THR A 50 -3.20 -10.90 5.68
N VAL A 51 -3.91 -9.91 5.16
CA VAL A 51 -4.48 -8.81 5.97
C VAL A 51 -5.50 -9.35 6.98
N ASP A 52 -6.33 -10.32 6.57
CA ASP A 52 -7.30 -10.97 7.45
C ASP A 52 -6.61 -11.75 8.58
N GLU A 53 -5.55 -12.51 8.26
CA GLU A 53 -4.75 -13.23 9.25
C GLU A 53 -4.04 -12.28 10.23
N PHE A 54 -3.48 -11.16 9.74
CA PHE A 54 -2.94 -10.11 10.60
C PHE A 54 -4.00 -9.49 11.50
N ALA A 55 -5.17 -9.18 10.95
CA ALA A 55 -6.27 -8.63 11.71
C ALA A 55 -6.71 -9.60 12.81
N ASP A 56 -6.85 -10.90 12.50
CA ASP A 56 -7.23 -11.92 13.47
C ASP A 56 -6.16 -12.07 14.58
N ALA A 57 -4.87 -12.08 14.22
CA ALA A 57 -3.78 -12.11 15.19
C ALA A 57 -3.79 -10.89 16.14
N LEU A 58 -4.05 -9.69 15.61
CA LEU A 58 -4.22 -8.49 16.44
C LEU A 58 -5.43 -8.62 17.35
N LEU A 59 -6.55 -9.13 16.84
CA LEU A 59 -7.78 -9.31 17.62
C LEU A 59 -7.61 -10.32 18.74
N GLN A 60 -6.74 -11.32 18.61
CA GLN A 60 -6.40 -12.28 19.66
C GLN A 60 -5.43 -11.73 20.72
N THR A 61 -4.92 -10.51 20.53
CA THR A 61 -4.01 -9.88 21.49
C THR A 61 -4.73 -9.61 22.81
N HIS A 62 -4.16 -10.13 23.89
CA HIS A 62 -4.72 -9.97 25.24
C HIS A 62 -4.50 -8.55 25.74
N VAL A 63 -5.54 -7.94 26.33
CA VAL A 63 -5.47 -6.60 26.91
C VAL A 63 -5.01 -6.60 28.37
N GLY A 64 -4.60 -7.75 28.91
CA GLY A 64 -4.20 -7.95 30.32
C GLY A 64 -3.39 -6.80 30.94
N PRO A 65 -2.25 -6.38 30.35
CA PRO A 65 -1.45 -5.28 30.87
C PRO A 65 -2.14 -3.90 30.82
N LEU A 66 -3.08 -3.72 29.89
CA LEU A 66 -3.80 -2.47 29.67
C LEU A 66 -5.14 -2.41 30.44
N ALA A 67 -5.67 -3.56 30.88
CA ALA A 67 -6.93 -3.67 31.60
C ALA A 67 -6.94 -2.84 32.90
N HIS A 68 -5.78 -2.70 33.57
CA HIS A 68 -5.65 -1.89 34.77
C HIS A 68 -5.86 -0.37 34.52
N TYR A 69 -5.59 0.09 33.29
CA TYR A 69 -5.75 1.49 32.89
C TYR A 69 -7.10 1.78 32.23
N ALA A 70 -7.90 0.75 31.97
CA ALA A 70 -9.23 0.92 31.40
C ALA A 70 -10.20 1.53 32.43
N ASP A 71 -11.19 2.28 31.95
CA ASP A 71 -12.26 2.79 32.80
C ASP A 71 -12.92 1.61 33.56
N PRO A 72 -13.04 1.66 34.90
CA PRO A 72 -13.71 0.62 35.68
C PRO A 72 -15.14 0.32 35.19
N ARG A 73 -15.83 1.30 34.59
CA ARG A 73 -17.16 1.13 34.00
C ARG A 73 -17.16 0.36 32.68
N ALA A 74 -16.01 0.27 32.01
CA ALA A 74 -15.87 -0.47 30.75
C ALA A 74 -15.80 -1.99 30.95
N ASN A 75 -15.68 -2.47 32.20
CA ASN A 75 -15.65 -3.91 32.55
C ASN A 75 -14.66 -4.72 31.69
N VAL A 76 -13.47 -4.14 31.47
CA VAL A 76 -12.38 -4.77 30.74
C VAL A 76 -11.66 -5.73 31.68
N ARG A 77 -11.72 -7.02 31.40
CA ARG A 77 -11.07 -8.05 32.21
C ARG A 77 -9.68 -8.37 31.65
N PRO A 78 -8.72 -8.79 32.49
CA PRO A 78 -7.34 -9.06 32.02
C PRO A 78 -7.23 -10.20 30.98
N ASP A 79 -8.20 -11.10 30.97
CA ASP A 79 -8.33 -12.20 30.02
C ASP A 79 -9.06 -11.81 28.72
N ASN A 80 -9.52 -10.56 28.60
CA ASN A 80 -10.12 -10.09 27.36
C ASN A 80 -9.06 -9.90 26.28
N THR A 81 -9.49 -10.13 25.06
CA THR A 81 -8.75 -9.83 23.84
C THR A 81 -9.26 -8.53 23.21
N LEU A 82 -8.49 -7.95 22.28
CA LEU A 82 -8.98 -6.83 21.47
C LEU A 82 -10.26 -7.20 20.70
N GLY A 83 -10.39 -8.45 20.29
CA GLY A 83 -11.59 -9.01 19.67
C GLY A 83 -12.80 -9.01 20.59
N ASP A 84 -12.64 -9.35 21.87
CA ASP A 84 -13.73 -9.33 22.85
C ASP A 84 -14.23 -7.91 23.14
N LEU A 85 -13.34 -6.92 23.01
CA LEU A 85 -13.70 -5.51 23.14
C LEU A 85 -14.40 -5.00 21.88
N ALA A 86 -13.89 -5.35 20.69
CA ALA A 86 -14.51 -5.00 19.42
C ALA A 86 -15.92 -5.61 19.28
N ALA A 87 -16.08 -6.88 19.67
CA ALA A 87 -17.36 -7.60 19.67
C ALA A 87 -18.41 -6.95 20.58
N ARG A 88 -17.98 -6.32 21.68
CA ARG A 88 -18.86 -5.65 22.63
C ARG A 88 -19.53 -4.41 22.05
N SER A 89 -18.78 -3.66 21.25
CA SER A 89 -19.27 -2.46 20.56
C SER A 89 -20.04 -2.83 19.28
N ASN A 90 -19.58 -3.86 18.56
CA ASN A 90 -20.21 -4.33 17.34
C ASN A 90 -20.11 -5.86 17.23
N PRO A 91 -21.22 -6.60 17.41
CA PRO A 91 -21.24 -8.06 17.28
C PRO A 91 -20.80 -8.56 15.90
N ASN A 92 -20.98 -7.74 14.85
CA ASN A 92 -20.65 -8.06 13.47
C ASN A 92 -19.27 -7.56 13.04
N TYR A 93 -18.43 -7.06 13.97
CA TYR A 93 -17.19 -6.37 13.63
C TYR A 93 -16.25 -7.18 12.72
N ARG A 94 -16.15 -8.50 12.89
CA ARG A 94 -15.31 -9.35 12.03
C ARG A 94 -15.79 -9.34 10.59
N ARG A 95 -17.11 -9.45 10.39
CA ARG A 95 -17.71 -9.39 9.06
C ARG A 95 -17.48 -8.03 8.43
N ASP A 96 -17.65 -6.96 9.20
CA ASP A 96 -17.48 -5.60 8.71
C ASP A 96 -16.03 -5.28 8.37
N LEU A 97 -15.07 -5.77 9.17
CA LEU A 97 -13.63 -5.66 8.89
C LEU A 97 -13.26 -6.39 7.60
N HIS A 98 -13.73 -7.62 7.43
CA HIS A 98 -13.46 -8.42 6.23
C HIS A 98 -14.02 -7.76 4.96
N GLU A 99 -15.27 -7.31 5.02
CA GLU A 99 -15.92 -6.64 3.89
C GLU A 99 -15.22 -5.31 3.57
N SER A 100 -14.84 -4.54 4.60
CA SER A 100 -14.10 -3.29 4.44
C SER A 100 -12.73 -3.52 3.80
N ALA A 101 -12.00 -4.56 4.24
CA ALA A 101 -10.69 -4.92 3.69
C ALA A 101 -10.81 -5.31 2.21
N ARG A 102 -11.77 -6.19 1.87
CA ARG A 102 -12.04 -6.59 0.48
C ARG A 102 -12.43 -5.39 -0.38
N GLY A 103 -13.32 -4.54 0.12
CA GLY A 103 -13.75 -3.33 -0.57
C GLY A 103 -12.59 -2.36 -0.84
N ALA A 104 -11.70 -2.16 0.13
CA ALA A 104 -10.52 -1.30 -0.01
C ALA A 104 -9.51 -1.86 -1.02
N ILE A 105 -9.24 -3.17 -1.00
CA ILE A 105 -8.35 -3.83 -1.97
C ILE A 105 -8.95 -3.73 -3.38
N ALA A 106 -10.23 -4.01 -3.56
CA ALA A 106 -10.91 -3.91 -4.85
C ALA A 106 -10.94 -2.45 -5.38
N ALA A 107 -11.09 -1.46 -4.50
CA ALA A 107 -11.00 -0.04 -4.89
C ALA A 107 -9.58 0.32 -5.32
N THR A 108 -8.56 -0.13 -4.57
CA THR A 108 -7.15 0.12 -4.89
C THR A 108 -6.75 -0.55 -6.21
N GLY A 109 -7.17 -1.79 -6.43
CA GLY A 109 -6.94 -2.53 -7.67
C GLY A 109 -7.49 -1.80 -8.90
N ARG A 110 -8.71 -1.26 -8.80
CA ARG A 110 -9.32 -0.44 -9.85
C ARG A 110 -8.54 0.86 -10.10
N ALA A 111 -8.18 1.58 -9.05
CA ALA A 111 -7.40 2.81 -9.17
C ALA A 111 -6.03 2.56 -9.84
N MET A 112 -5.35 1.46 -9.50
CA MET A 112 -4.09 1.08 -10.13
C MET A 112 -4.25 0.71 -11.60
N GLN A 113 -5.35 0.03 -11.95
CA GLN A 113 -5.67 -0.29 -13.33
C GLN A 113 -5.93 0.98 -14.16
N ASP A 114 -6.64 1.96 -13.59
CA ASP A 114 -6.86 3.26 -14.24
C ASP A 114 -5.53 4.00 -14.48
N VAL A 115 -4.65 4.04 -13.47
CA VAL A 115 -3.30 4.63 -13.61
C VAL A 115 -2.48 3.92 -14.68
N ALA A 116 -2.48 2.59 -14.72
CA ALA A 116 -1.77 1.81 -15.73
C ALA A 116 -2.31 2.09 -17.14
N SER A 117 -3.63 2.24 -17.29
CA SER A 117 -4.27 2.57 -18.57
C SER A 117 -3.85 3.96 -19.07
N MET A 118 -3.75 4.94 -18.17
CA MET A 118 -3.34 6.31 -18.49
C MET A 118 -1.86 6.37 -18.87
N SER A 119 -1.02 5.63 -18.15
CA SER A 119 0.41 5.51 -18.47
C SER A 119 0.64 4.86 -19.84
N ALA A 120 -0.15 3.83 -20.20
CA ALA A 120 -0.10 3.24 -21.53
C ALA A 120 -0.48 4.24 -22.64
N GLU A 121 -1.45 5.11 -22.39
CA GLU A 121 -1.85 6.15 -23.34
C GLU A 121 -0.79 7.25 -23.49
N LEU A 122 -0.14 7.64 -22.39
CA LEU A 122 1.00 8.56 -22.41
C LEU A 122 2.15 7.98 -23.25
N LYS A 123 2.45 6.68 -23.10
CA LYS A 123 3.45 6.01 -23.91
C LYS A 123 3.09 6.05 -25.41
N ARG A 124 1.86 5.73 -25.79
CA ARG A 124 1.41 5.81 -27.20
C ARG A 124 1.55 7.21 -27.76
N THR A 125 1.24 8.23 -26.96
CA THR A 125 1.38 9.63 -27.37
C THR A 125 2.85 9.99 -27.59
N SER A 126 3.74 9.58 -26.68
CA SER A 126 5.18 9.78 -26.82
C SER A 126 5.71 9.08 -28.07
N ASP A 127 5.35 7.81 -28.29
CA ASP A 127 5.78 7.03 -29.46
C ASP A 127 5.32 7.70 -30.77
N ARG A 128 4.11 8.28 -30.79
CA ARG A 128 3.61 9.06 -31.94
C ARG A 128 4.42 10.33 -32.20
N ILE A 129 4.78 11.07 -31.14
CA ILE A 129 5.60 12.29 -31.27
C ILE A 129 6.99 11.94 -31.82
N HIS A 130 7.63 10.90 -31.29
CA HIS A 130 8.94 10.44 -31.80
C HIS A 130 8.87 10.08 -33.27
N HIS A 131 7.84 9.36 -33.70
CA HIS A 131 7.69 8.97 -35.10
C HIS A 131 7.54 10.18 -36.04
N LEU A 132 6.87 11.24 -35.62
CA LEU A 132 6.76 12.49 -36.39
C LEU A 132 8.12 13.22 -36.49
N LEU A 133 8.87 13.26 -35.39
CA LEU A 133 10.21 13.87 -35.37
C LEU A 133 11.18 13.13 -36.30
N ASP A 134 11.14 11.79 -36.29
CA ASP A 134 11.98 10.95 -37.15
C ASP A 134 11.62 11.11 -38.63
N GLN A 135 10.33 11.20 -38.96
CA GLN A 135 9.87 11.50 -40.33
C GLN A 135 10.37 12.86 -40.82
N THR A 136 10.22 13.90 -39.98
CA THR A 136 10.66 15.26 -40.33
C THR A 136 12.18 15.32 -40.54
N ARG A 137 12.94 14.56 -39.74
CA ARG A 137 14.40 14.45 -39.87
C ARG A 137 14.80 13.77 -41.19
N ALA A 138 14.14 12.68 -41.55
CA ALA A 138 14.42 11.96 -42.79
C ALA A 138 14.11 12.80 -44.04
N GLU A 139 13.04 13.59 -44.02
CA GLU A 139 12.72 14.52 -45.11
C GLU A 139 13.79 15.61 -45.27
N MET A 140 14.28 16.18 -44.16
CA MET A 140 15.36 17.18 -44.23
C MET A 140 16.69 16.60 -44.72
N GLU A 141 17.01 15.35 -44.39
CA GLU A 141 18.19 14.66 -44.90
C GLU A 141 18.08 14.32 -46.39
N SER A 142 16.87 14.12 -46.92
CA SER A 142 16.63 13.84 -48.35
C SER A 142 16.76 15.06 -49.27
N LEU A 143 16.69 16.27 -48.72
CA LEU A 143 16.76 17.55 -49.45
C LEU A 143 18.18 18.11 -49.58
N ARG A 144 19.19 17.41 -49.07
CA ARG A 144 20.59 17.85 -49.01
C ARG A 144 21.49 16.99 -49.89
#